data_AF-A0A1A9R882-F1
#
_entry.id   AF-A0A1A9R882-F1
#
_cell.length_a   1.000
_cell.length_b   1.000
_cell.length_c   1.000
_cell.angle_alpha   90.00
_cell.angle_beta   90.00
_cell.angle_gamma   90.00
#
_symmetry.space_group_name_H-M   'P 1'
#
loop_
_entity.id
_entity.type
_entity.pdbx_description
1 polymer ?
#
loop_
_entity_poly.entity_id
_entity_poly.type
_entity_poly.pdbx_seq_one_letter_code
_entity_poly.pdbx_strand_id
1 'polypeptide(L)'
;MRKLDRLISRAEEVLIGLLILSASFILFANVIARYVFNDGFSWAEELVRYQIVWMVLLGASVAARQGIHIGIDILHRFSPPLLAKWIALLVHAVSIAFCLFLVFYGFQLTEQTHRFGQVSSALQAPMWIVQLAIPVGALLMGIRFTQHFFRTLLGREQASAHLDQVG
;
A
#
# COMPACT_ATOMS: atom_id res chain seq x y z
N MET A 1 12.87 -1.09 17.29
CA MET A 1 12.11 -1.34 16.04
C MET A 1 10.59 -1.50 16.25
N ARG A 2 10.08 -2.26 17.24
CA ARG A 2 8.63 -2.51 17.42
C ARG A 2 7.74 -1.28 17.70
N LYS A 3 8.29 -0.15 18.20
CA LYS A 3 7.51 1.07 18.46
C LYS A 3 7.32 1.90 17.18
N LEU A 4 8.38 2.04 16.37
CA LEU A 4 8.34 2.76 15.10
C LEU A 4 7.43 2.06 14.08
N ASP A 5 7.57 0.74 13.96
CA ASP A 5 6.69 -0.12 13.14
C ASP A 5 5.20 0.11 13.47
N ARG A 6 4.86 0.08 14.77
CA ARG A 6 3.50 0.35 15.26
C ARG A 6 3.01 1.77 14.99
N LEU A 7 3.89 2.77 15.09
CA LEU A 7 3.54 4.16 14.80
C LEU A 7 3.21 4.34 13.31
N ILE A 8 4.05 3.80 12.44
CA ILE A 8 3.85 3.85 10.99
C ILE A 8 2.54 3.15 10.62
N SER A 9 2.28 1.94 11.16
CA SER A 9 1.03 1.22 10.87
C SER A 9 -0.21 1.97 11.34
N ARG A 10 -0.17 2.57 12.53
CA ARG A 10 -1.31 3.39 12.99
C ARG A 10 -1.52 4.61 12.12
N ALA A 11 -0.44 5.25 11.66
CA ALA A 11 -0.54 6.38 10.74
C ALA A 11 -1.15 5.96 9.40
N GLU A 12 -0.73 4.82 8.84
CA GLU A 12 -1.29 4.22 7.61
C GLU A 12 -2.80 3.95 7.77
N GLU A 13 -3.19 3.25 8.84
CA GLU A 13 -4.60 2.89 9.12
C GLU A 13 -5.48 4.14 9.33
N VAL A 14 -5.02 5.12 10.10
CA VAL A 14 -5.74 6.38 10.32
C VAL A 14 -5.87 7.16 9.01
N LEU A 15 -4.79 7.25 8.21
CA LEU A 15 -4.82 7.96 6.95
C LEU A 15 -5.77 7.30 5.95
N ILE A 16 -5.75 5.97 5.83
CA ILE A 16 -6.72 5.22 5.01
C ILE A 16 -8.15 5.47 5.50
N GLY A 17 -8.38 5.43 6.82
CA GLY A 17 -9.67 5.71 7.44
C GLY A 17 -10.20 7.12 7.13
N LEU A 18 -9.33 8.12 7.14
CA LEU A 18 -9.69 9.50 6.78
C LEU A 18 -9.98 9.64 5.28
N LEU A 19 -9.19 8.97 4.44
CA LEU A 19 -9.40 8.99 2.98
C LEU A 19 -10.73 8.35 2.59
N ILE A 20 -11.08 7.20 3.17
CA ILE A 20 -12.36 6.56 2.85
C ILE A 20 -13.54 7.37 3.38
N LEU A 21 -13.46 7.92 4.60
CA LEU A 21 -14.52 8.73 5.19
C LEU A 21 -14.79 9.99 4.34
N SER A 22 -13.73 10.69 3.95
CA SER A 22 -13.84 11.88 3.11
C SER A 22 -14.33 11.54 1.70
N ALA A 23 -13.84 10.46 1.08
CA ALA A 23 -14.33 10.01 -0.22
C ALA A 23 -15.84 9.67 -0.18
N SER A 24 -16.30 8.96 0.85
CA SER A 24 -17.72 8.68 1.06
C SER A 24 -18.54 9.95 1.22
N PHE A 25 -18.06 10.93 2.00
CA PHE A 25 -18.74 12.20 2.18
C PHE A 25 -18.83 13.01 0.88
N ILE A 26 -17.74 13.07 0.11
CA ILE A 26 -17.69 13.76 -1.19
C ILE A 26 -18.69 13.14 -2.17
N LEU A 27 -18.70 11.81 -2.30
CA LEU A 27 -19.64 11.12 -3.18
C LEU A 27 -21.09 11.33 -2.74
N PHE A 28 -21.35 11.26 -1.44
CA PHE A 28 -22.69 11.49 -0.90
C PHE A 28 -23.18 12.92 -1.18
N ALA A 29 -22.34 13.92 -0.92
CA ALA A 29 -22.64 15.31 -1.23
C ALA A 29 -22.86 15.52 -2.74
N ASN A 30 -22.06 14.87 -3.60
CA ASN A 30 -22.22 14.95 -5.06
C ASN A 30 -23.51 14.31 -5.56
N VAL A 31 -23.95 13.21 -4.94
CA VAL A 31 -25.25 12.59 -5.22
C VAL A 31 -26.38 13.54 -4.84
N ILE A 32 -26.34 14.14 -3.64
CA ILE A 32 -27.35 15.13 -3.23
C ILE A 32 -27.37 16.31 -4.20
N ALA A 33 -26.20 16.85 -4.55
CA ALA A 33 -26.08 17.92 -5.53
C ALA A 33 -26.83 17.55 -6.83
N ARG A 34 -26.48 16.41 -7.42
CA ARG A 34 -27.03 15.98 -8.71
C ARG A 34 -28.54 15.79 -8.69
N TYR A 35 -29.08 15.18 -7.64
CA TYR A 35 -30.50 14.81 -7.62
C TYR A 35 -31.41 15.89 -7.03
N VAL A 36 -30.92 16.72 -6.12
CA VAL A 36 -31.73 17.76 -5.47
C VAL A 36 -31.58 19.10 -6.18
N PHE A 37 -30.36 19.45 -6.58
CA PHE A 37 -30.05 20.75 -7.18
C PHE A 37 -29.91 20.69 -8.70
N ASN A 38 -30.03 19.49 -9.30
CA ASN A 38 -29.84 19.23 -10.73
C ASN A 38 -28.47 19.72 -11.25
N ASP A 39 -27.47 19.77 -10.36
CA ASP A 39 -26.10 20.22 -10.62
C ASP A 39 -25.11 19.35 -9.84
N GLY A 40 -23.91 19.13 -10.36
CA GLY A 40 -22.94 18.20 -9.76
C GLY A 40 -21.55 18.79 -9.64
N PHE A 41 -20.77 18.30 -8.68
CA PHE A 41 -19.37 18.67 -8.55
C PHE A 41 -18.54 17.92 -9.60
N SER A 42 -18.14 18.61 -10.66
CA SER A 42 -17.31 18.05 -11.73
C SER A 42 -15.98 17.45 -11.24
N TRP A 43 -15.44 17.99 -10.15
CA TRP A 43 -14.18 17.54 -9.54
C TRP A 43 -14.33 16.38 -8.56
N ALA A 44 -15.55 16.05 -8.09
CA ALA A 44 -15.74 15.06 -7.03
C ALA A 44 -15.25 13.67 -7.42
N GLU A 45 -15.56 13.24 -8.66
CA GLU A 45 -15.14 11.93 -9.17
C GLU A 45 -13.61 11.84 -9.36
N GLU A 46 -12.96 12.94 -9.76
CA GLU A 46 -11.49 13.01 -9.86
C GLU A 46 -10.83 12.90 -8.48
N LEU A 47 -11.30 13.70 -7.51
CA LEU A 47 -10.72 13.71 -6.16
C LEU A 47 -10.82 12.34 -5.49
N VAL A 48 -12.01 11.70 -5.58
CA VAL A 48 -12.23 10.37 -5.02
C VAL A 48 -11.29 9.34 -5.65
N ARG A 49 -11.07 9.41 -6.97
CA ARG A 49 -10.11 8.54 -7.66
C ARG A 49 -8.69 8.71 -7.12
N TYR A 50 -8.28 9.95 -6.85
CA TYR A 50 -6.95 10.22 -6.27
C TYR A 50 -6.82 9.70 -4.84
N GLN A 51 -7.87 9.81 -4.04
CA GLN A 51 -7.92 9.22 -2.71
C GLN A 51 -7.82 7.70 -2.77
N ILE A 52 -8.49 7.06 -3.74
CA ILE A 52 -8.39 5.61 -3.96
C ILE A 52 -6.95 5.19 -4.30
N VAL A 53 -6.23 5.94 -5.14
CA VAL A 53 -4.81 5.64 -5.42
C VAL A 53 -3.99 5.61 -4.13
N TRP A 54 -4.14 6.63 -3.28
CA TRP A 54 -3.47 6.66 -1.98
C TRP A 54 -3.88 5.49 -1.08
N MET A 55 -5.17 5.18 -0.99
CA MET A 55 -5.68 4.07 -0.18
C MET A 55 -5.14 2.71 -0.65
N VAL A 56 -5.07 2.47 -1.96
CA VAL A 56 -4.56 1.21 -2.51
C VAL A 56 -3.08 1.03 -2.19
N LEU A 57 -2.28 2.08 -2.37
CA LEU A 57 -0.83 2.02 -2.15
C LEU A 57 -0.47 1.90 -0.66
N LEU A 58 -1.16 2.63 0.22
CA LEU A 58 -1.01 2.49 1.68
C LEU A 58 -1.56 1.15 2.17
N GLY A 59 -2.72 0.73 1.64
CA GLY A 59 -3.35 -0.55 1.95
C GLY A 59 -2.47 -1.74 1.57
N ALA A 60 -1.75 -1.65 0.45
CA ALA A 60 -0.79 -2.65 0.03
C ALA A 60 0.39 -2.79 1.03
N SER A 61 0.87 -1.69 1.61
CA SER A 61 1.86 -1.74 2.72
C SER A 61 1.31 -2.44 3.96
N VAL A 62 0.07 -2.13 4.35
CA VAL A 62 -0.59 -2.79 5.48
C VAL A 62 -0.78 -4.29 5.22
N ALA A 63 -1.17 -4.68 4.00
CA ALA A 63 -1.30 -6.08 3.61
C ALA A 63 0.06 -6.81 3.58
N ALA A 64 1.12 -6.15 3.09
CA ALA A 64 2.48 -6.70 3.09
C ALA A 64 2.97 -7.03 4.51
N ARG A 65 2.61 -6.23 5.51
CA ARG A 65 2.92 -6.50 6.93
C ARG A 65 2.19 -7.73 7.48
N GLN A 66 1.00 -8.03 6.98
CA GLN A 66 0.25 -9.21 7.39
C GLN A 66 0.77 -10.49 6.72
N GLY A 67 1.78 -10.38 5.85
CA GLY A 67 2.36 -11.53 5.16
C GLY A 67 1.39 -12.16 4.16
N ILE A 68 0.37 -11.42 3.70
CA ILE A 68 -0.64 -11.92 2.77
C ILE A 68 0.00 -12.03 1.38
N HIS A 69 0.68 -13.16 1.14
CA HIS A 69 1.10 -13.63 -0.16
C HIS A 69 0.43 -14.98 -0.39
N ILE A 70 -0.89 -14.93 -0.57
CA ILE A 70 -1.81 -16.09 -0.63
C ILE A 70 -1.30 -17.20 -1.56
N GLY A 71 -0.68 -16.85 -2.69
CA GLY A 71 -0.12 -17.83 -3.63
C GLY A 71 1.09 -18.61 -3.09
N ILE A 72 1.88 -17.99 -2.21
CA ILE A 72 3.07 -18.60 -1.61
C ILE A 72 2.72 -19.36 -0.34
N ASP A 73 1.70 -18.95 0.41
CA ASP A 73 1.21 -19.67 1.58
C ASP A 73 0.80 -21.12 1.24
N ILE A 74 0.15 -21.30 0.08
CA ILE A 74 -0.22 -22.63 -0.42
C ILE A 74 1.03 -23.44 -0.77
N LEU A 75 1.97 -22.87 -1.52
CA LEU A 75 3.21 -23.55 -1.92
C LEU A 75 4.08 -23.91 -0.71
N HIS A 76 4.10 -23.04 0.30
CA HIS A 76 4.79 -23.25 1.58
C HIS A 76 4.18 -24.43 2.35
N ARG A 77 2.85 -24.61 2.32
CA ARG A 77 2.15 -25.69 3.02
C ARG A 77 2.45 -27.08 2.49
N PHE A 78 2.80 -27.21 1.21
CA PHE A 78 3.10 -28.51 0.57
C PHE A 78 4.61 -28.78 0.43
N SER A 79 5.48 -27.87 0.86
CA SER A 79 6.93 -27.99 0.69
C SER A 79 7.63 -28.49 1.97
N PRO A 80 8.75 -29.22 1.86
CA PRO A 80 9.62 -29.52 2.99
C PRO A 80 10.09 -28.23 3.68
N PRO A 81 10.32 -28.22 5.02
CA PRO A 81 10.57 -27.00 5.79
C PRO A 81 11.79 -26.18 5.33
N LEU A 82 12.82 -26.85 4.80
CA LEU A 82 13.98 -26.18 4.22
C LEU A 82 13.66 -25.50 2.88
N LEU A 83 12.91 -26.18 2.01
CA LEU A 83 12.48 -25.63 0.72
C LEU A 83 11.52 -24.45 0.92
N ALA A 84 10.59 -24.59 1.86
CA ALA A 84 9.61 -23.58 2.22
C ALA A 84 10.30 -22.27 2.69
N LYS A 85 11.34 -22.39 3.52
CA LYS A 85 12.18 -21.25 3.95
C LYS A 85 12.88 -20.55 2.77
N TRP A 86 13.47 -21.32 1.85
CA TRP A 86 14.15 -20.75 0.67
C TRP A 86 13.19 -20.05 -0.29
N ILE A 87 12.01 -20.64 -0.50
CA ILE A 87 10.93 -20.01 -1.29
C ILE A 87 10.53 -18.68 -0.66
N ALA A 88 10.29 -18.64 0.65
CA ALA A 88 9.92 -17.41 1.36
C ALA A 88 11.01 -16.33 1.24
N LEU A 89 12.28 -16.69 1.40
CA LEU A 89 13.41 -15.76 1.22
C LEU A 89 13.50 -15.22 -0.21
N LEU A 90 13.33 -16.07 -1.22
CA LEU A 90 13.35 -15.65 -2.63
C LEU A 90 12.21 -14.67 -2.91
N VAL A 91 11.01 -14.99 -2.45
CA VAL A 91 9.83 -14.14 -2.58
C VAL A 91 10.08 -12.78 -1.96
N HIS A 92 10.53 -12.73 -0.71
CA HIS A 92 10.83 -11.46 -0.05
C HIS A 92 11.92 -10.68 -0.79
N ALA A 93 12.97 -11.32 -1.29
CA ALA A 93 14.01 -10.68 -2.08
C ALA A 93 13.46 -10.06 -3.38
N VAL A 94 12.62 -10.81 -4.11
CA VAL A 94 11.97 -10.31 -5.34
C VAL A 94 11.02 -9.16 -5.03
N SER A 95 10.21 -9.27 -3.97
CA SER A 95 9.30 -8.21 -3.53
C SER A 95 10.06 -6.94 -3.13
N ILE A 96 11.20 -7.06 -2.44
CA ILE A 96 12.07 -5.91 -2.12
C ILE A 96 12.62 -5.28 -3.40
N ALA A 97 13.15 -6.08 -4.32
CA ALA A 97 13.67 -5.58 -5.60
C ALA A 97 12.60 -4.84 -6.41
N PHE A 98 11.37 -5.38 -6.46
CA PHE A 98 10.23 -4.74 -7.09
C PHE A 98 9.84 -3.44 -6.40
N CYS A 99 9.83 -3.40 -5.07
CA CYS A 99 9.57 -2.15 -4.32
C CYS A 99 10.62 -1.08 -4.62
N LEU A 100 11.92 -1.45 -4.67
CA LEU A 100 12.99 -0.51 -5.03
C LEU A 100 12.83 0.01 -6.46
N PHE A 101 12.45 -0.85 -7.40
CA PHE A 101 12.11 -0.46 -8.77
C PHE A 101 10.97 0.56 -8.78
N LEU A 102 9.87 0.29 -8.07
CA LEU A 102 8.73 1.20 -7.98
C LEU A 102 9.09 2.54 -7.31
N VAL A 103 9.93 2.54 -6.28
CA VAL A 103 10.41 3.78 -5.66
C VAL A 103 11.20 4.62 -6.65
N PHE A 104 12.14 3.99 -7.38
CA PHE A 104 13.00 4.70 -8.33
C PHE A 104 12.19 5.30 -9.49
N TYR A 105 11.43 4.48 -10.20
CA TYR A 105 10.64 4.94 -11.35
C TYR A 105 9.44 5.80 -10.92
N GLY A 106 8.83 5.52 -9.77
CA GLY A 106 7.76 6.34 -9.22
C GLY A 106 8.22 7.74 -8.83
N PHE A 107 9.44 7.88 -8.30
CA PHE A 107 10.03 9.18 -8.02
C PHE A 107 10.37 9.93 -9.32
N GLN A 108 10.97 9.24 -10.30
CA GLN A 108 11.26 9.84 -11.61
C GLN A 108 10.00 10.34 -12.31
N LEU A 109 8.92 9.55 -12.28
CA LEU A 109 7.61 9.93 -12.83
C LEU A 109 7.06 11.17 -12.13
N THR A 110 7.10 11.18 -10.79
CA THR A 110 6.64 12.30 -9.97
C THR A 110 7.40 13.60 -10.31
N GLU A 111 8.73 13.52 -10.39
CA GLU A 111 9.58 14.67 -10.72
C GLU A 111 9.27 15.18 -12.13
N GLN A 112 9.08 14.27 -13.08
CA GLN A 112 8.72 14.61 -14.45
C GLN A 112 7.38 15.35 -14.51
N THR A 113 6.34 14.83 -13.86
CA THR A 113 5.02 15.46 -13.79
C THR A 113 5.04 16.80 -13.06
N HIS A 114 5.85 16.94 -12.00
CA HIS A 114 6.07 18.21 -11.33
C HIS A 114 6.72 19.25 -12.26
N ARG A 115 7.77 18.85 -13.01
CA ARG A 115 8.46 19.74 -13.96
C ARG A 115 7.57 20.19 -15.11
N PHE A 116 6.71 19.31 -15.63
CA PHE A 116 5.78 19.64 -16.70
C PHE A 116 4.54 20.39 -16.22
N GLY A 117 4.37 20.61 -14.91
CA GLY A 117 3.22 21.33 -14.36
C GLY A 117 1.89 20.65 -14.68
N GLN A 118 1.88 19.31 -14.77
CA GLN A 118 0.68 18.57 -15.15
C GLN A 118 -0.40 18.69 -14.08
N VAL A 119 -1.56 19.21 -14.48
CA VAL A 119 -2.75 19.37 -13.64
C VAL A 119 -3.89 18.51 -14.14
N SER A 120 -4.81 18.15 -13.24
CA SER A 120 -6.01 17.40 -13.60
C SER A 120 -7.03 18.26 -14.38
N SER A 121 -7.90 17.62 -15.16
CA SER A 121 -8.81 18.33 -16.05
C SER A 121 -9.90 19.10 -15.30
N ALA A 122 -10.59 18.45 -14.35
CA ALA A 122 -11.69 19.08 -13.63
C ALA A 122 -11.22 19.85 -12.38
N LEU A 123 -10.45 19.19 -11.51
CA LEU A 123 -10.00 19.80 -10.25
C LEU A 123 -8.83 20.77 -10.43
N GLN A 124 -8.13 20.74 -11.58
CA GLN A 124 -6.89 21.49 -11.82
C GLN A 124 -5.84 21.23 -10.73
N ALA A 125 -5.89 20.04 -10.12
CA ALA A 125 -4.99 19.66 -9.05
C ALA A 125 -3.66 19.18 -9.63
N PRO A 126 -2.53 19.50 -8.97
CA PRO A 126 -1.23 19.01 -9.39
C PRO A 126 -1.14 17.47 -9.31
N MET A 127 -0.91 16.82 -10.44
CA MET A 127 -0.90 15.36 -10.54
C MET A 127 0.28 14.70 -9.82
N TRP A 128 1.35 15.45 -9.53
CA TRP A 128 2.51 14.94 -8.80
C TRP A 128 2.15 14.46 -7.39
N ILE A 129 1.12 15.04 -6.76
CA ILE A 129 0.64 14.59 -5.44
C ILE A 129 0.06 13.18 -5.52
N VAL A 130 -0.67 12.88 -6.59
CA VAL A 130 -1.27 11.56 -6.80
C VAL A 130 -0.20 10.53 -7.12
N GLN A 131 0.77 10.91 -7.95
CA GLN A 131 1.85 10.03 -8.35
C GLN A 131 2.84 9.72 -7.22
N LEU A 132 3.01 10.65 -6.26
CA LEU A 132 3.77 10.41 -5.03
C LEU A 132 3.26 9.22 -4.22
N ALA A 133 1.99 8.84 -4.36
CA ALA A 133 1.47 7.64 -3.71
C ALA A 133 2.26 6.38 -4.08
N ILE A 134 2.80 6.31 -5.30
CA ILE A 134 3.58 5.17 -5.80
C ILE A 134 4.91 5.01 -5.02
N PRO A 135 5.85 5.97 -5.05
CA PRO A 135 7.11 5.82 -4.31
C PRO A 135 6.88 5.76 -2.80
N VAL A 136 5.89 6.47 -2.25
CA VAL A 136 5.60 6.42 -0.80
C VAL A 136 5.08 5.04 -0.40
N GLY A 137 4.07 4.51 -1.08
CA GLY A 137 3.53 3.18 -0.80
C GLY A 137 4.56 2.08 -1.00
N ALA A 138 5.32 2.13 -2.10
CA ALA A 138 6.37 1.18 -2.40
C ALA A 138 7.51 1.20 -1.37
N LEU A 139 7.89 2.38 -0.86
CA LEU A 139 8.90 2.50 0.18
C LEU A 139 8.43 1.84 1.49
N LEU A 140 7.19 2.11 1.89
CA LEU A 140 6.60 1.52 3.09
C LEU A 140 6.50 -0.02 2.96
N MET A 141 5.99 -0.52 1.83
CA MET A 141 5.97 -1.94 1.50
C MET A 141 7.37 -2.57 1.53
N GLY A 142 8.36 -1.91 0.92
CA GLY A 142 9.74 -2.36 0.89
C GLY A 142 10.31 -2.55 2.30
N ILE A 143 10.07 -1.59 3.20
CA ILE A 143 10.45 -1.70 4.61
C ILE A 143 9.81 -2.92 5.28
N ARG A 144 8.53 -3.21 4.99
CA ARG A 144 7.84 -4.41 5.53
C ARG A 144 8.49 -5.69 5.02
N PHE A 145 8.72 -5.80 3.71
CA PHE A 145 9.33 -7.00 3.14
C PHE A 145 10.76 -7.21 3.65
N THR A 146 11.55 -6.15 3.84
CA THR A 146 12.86 -6.26 4.48
C THR A 146 12.74 -6.77 5.92
N GLN A 147 11.76 -6.31 6.69
CA GLN A 147 11.52 -6.82 8.05
C GLN A 147 11.13 -8.31 8.04
N HIS A 148 10.29 -8.75 7.11
CA HIS A 148 9.93 -10.16 6.95
C HIS A 148 11.14 -11.01 6.54
N PHE A 149 11.91 -10.56 5.53
CA PHE A 149 13.15 -11.22 5.10
C PHE A 149 14.09 -11.51 6.26
N PHE A 150 14.38 -10.50 7.10
CA PHE A 150 15.25 -10.70 8.26
C PHE A 150 14.64 -11.66 9.29
N ARG A 151 13.32 -11.61 9.54
CA ARG A 151 12.65 -12.53 10.48
C ARG A 151 12.74 -13.99 10.03
N THR A 152 12.52 -14.23 8.73
CA THR A 152 12.64 -15.56 8.12
C THR A 152 14.10 -16.05 8.16
N LEU A 153 15.07 -15.17 7.88
CA LEU A 153 16.50 -15.50 7.89
C LEU A 153 16.98 -15.90 9.30
N LEU A 154 16.56 -15.15 10.32
CA LEU A 154 16.80 -15.41 11.75
C LEU A 154 16.03 -16.63 12.30
N GLY A 155 15.21 -17.32 11.49
CA GLY A 155 14.48 -18.52 11.91
C GLY A 155 13.39 -18.29 12.96
N ARG A 156 12.94 -17.04 13.14
CA ARG A 156 11.96 -16.68 14.18
C ARG A 156 10.50 -16.95 13.80
N GLU A 157 10.24 -17.30 12.54
CA GLU A 157 8.88 -17.58 12.02
C GLU A 157 8.34 -18.97 12.40
N GLN A 158 9.20 -19.99 12.48
CA GLN A 158 8.78 -21.35 12.82
C GLN A 158 8.41 -21.51 14.30
N ALA A 159 8.97 -20.69 15.19
CA ALA A 159 8.69 -20.74 16.63
C ALA A 159 7.29 -20.22 16.99
N SER A 160 6.76 -19.23 16.26
CA SER A 160 5.40 -18.70 16.49
C SER A 160 4.31 -19.60 15.93
N ALA A 161 4.51 -20.17 14.73
CA ALA A 161 3.53 -21.07 14.11
C ALA A 161 3.30 -22.37 14.91
N HIS A 162 4.30 -22.81 15.69
CA HIS A 162 4.16 -23.98 16.56
C HIS A 162 3.41 -23.67 17.87
N LEU A 163 3.44 -22.41 18.35
CA LEU A 163 2.72 -21.99 19.56
C LEU A 163 1.23 -21.73 19.29
N ASP A 164 0.88 -21.23 18.10
CA ASP A 164 -0.52 -20.99 17.71
C ASP A 164 -1.30 -22.29 17.40
N GLN A 165 -0.62 -23.44 17.27
CA GLN A 165 -1.25 -24.76 17.13
C GLN A 165 -1.43 -25.49 18.48
N VAL A 166 -0.90 -24.94 19.58
CA VAL A 166 -0.89 -25.58 20.91
C VAL A 166 -1.69 -24.77 21.94
N GLY A 167 -2.23 -23.60 21.56
CA GLY A 167 -3.18 -22.81 22.36
C GLY A 167 -4.60 -22.92 21.85
#